data_AF-A0A957CBY8-F1
#
_entry.id   AF-A0A957CBY8-F1
#
_cell.length_a   1.000
_cell.length_b   1.000
_cell.length_c   1.000
_cell.angle_alpha   90.00
_cell.angle_beta   90.00
_cell.angle_gamma   90.00
#
_symmetry.space_group_name_H-M   'P 1'
#
loop_
_entity.id
_entity.type
_entity.pdbx_description
1 polymer ?
#
loop_
_entity_poly.entity_id
_entity_poly.type
_entity_poly.pdbx_seq_one_letter_code
_entity_poly.pdbx_strand_id
1 'polypeptide(L)' 'KREAEALAKGLRLHIREKALAASEILGPVPPFFNRVDGRFRWQIIVRSPDPNRLLADFPLPPKWMVDIDPVSTL' A
#
# COMPACT_ATOMS: atom_id res chain seq x y z
N LYS A 1 -12.25 4.27 -0.35
CA LYS A 1 -12.42 2.94 -0.99
C LYS A 1 -11.93 2.94 -2.43
N ARG A 2 -12.62 3.64 -3.36
CA ARG A 2 -12.23 3.67 -4.79
C ARG A 2 -10.78 4.09 -5.04
N GLU A 3 -10.30 5.13 -4.34
CA GLU A 3 -8.89 5.56 -4.42
C GLU A 3 -7.91 4.49 -3.93
N ALA A 4 -8.26 3.76 -2.87
CA ALA A 4 -7.45 2.67 -2.34
C ALA A 4 -7.43 1.45 -3.27
N GLU A 5 -8.55 1.14 -3.91
CA GLU A 5 -8.62 0.07 -4.93
C GLU A 5 -7.78 0.44 -6.16
N ALA A 6 -7.84 1.70 -6.59
CA ALA A 6 -7.01 2.20 -7.68
C ALA A 6 -5.52 2.12 -7.35
N LEU A 7 -5.12 2.53 -6.14
CA LEU A 7 -3.72 2.43 -5.71
C LEU A 7 -3.25 0.98 -5.63
N ALA A 8 -4.05 0.08 -5.05
CA ALA A 8 -3.73 -1.34 -4.99
C ALA A 8 -3.59 -1.96 -6.38
N LYS A 9 -4.42 -1.54 -7.36
CA LYS A 9 -4.29 -1.96 -8.75
C LYS A 9 -2.99 -1.46 -9.38
N GLY A 10 -2.63 -0.18 -9.16
CA GLY A 10 -1.38 0.40 -9.64
C GLY A 10 -0.15 -0.33 -9.08
N LEU A 11 -0.12 -0.58 -7.78
CA LEU A 11 0.96 -1.32 -7.12
C LEU A 11 1.10 -2.75 -7.68
N ARG A 12 -0.02 -3.45 -7.92
CA ARG A 12 0.01 -4.81 -8.52
C ARG A 12 0.60 -4.80 -9.92
N LEU A 13 0.28 -3.79 -10.73
CA LEU A 13 0.85 -3.65 -12.07
C LEU A 13 2.35 -3.37 -11.99
N HIS A 14 2.76 -2.45 -11.11
CA HIS A 14 4.15 -2.07 -10.93
C HIS A 14 5.04 -3.23 -10.46
N ILE A 15 4.55 -4.04 -9.52
CA ILE A 15 5.24 -5.28 -9.08
C ILE A 15 5.52 -6.20 -10.26
N ARG A 16 4.55 -6.36 -11.18
CA ARG A 16 4.70 -7.20 -12.37
C ARG A 16 5.72 -6.63 -13.34
N GLU A 17 5.66 -5.33 -13.61
CA GLU A 17 6.60 -4.63 -14.51
C GLU A 17 8.04 -4.72 -14.00
N LYS A 18 8.23 -4.70 -12.67
CA LYS A 18 9.55 -4.83 -12.04
C LYS A 18 10.04 -6.25 -11.82
N ALA A 19 9.27 -7.25 -12.24
CA ALA A 19 9.55 -8.66 -12.01
C ALA A 19 9.77 -9.02 -10.53
N LEU A 20 9.10 -8.31 -9.61
CA LEU A 20 9.18 -8.54 -8.16
C LEU A 20 8.19 -9.62 -7.72
N ALA A 21 8.22 -10.79 -8.37
CA ALA A 21 7.20 -11.84 -8.24
C ALA A 21 7.02 -12.40 -6.82
N ALA A 22 8.03 -12.29 -5.96
CA ALA A 22 7.96 -12.65 -4.55
C ALA A 22 7.30 -11.57 -3.66
N SER A 23 6.73 -10.51 -4.26
CA SER A 23 6.00 -9.49 -3.51
C SER A 23 4.53 -9.84 -3.36
N GLU A 24 3.98 -9.59 -2.18
CA GLU A 24 2.57 -9.78 -1.85
C GLU A 24 1.91 -8.42 -1.55
N ILE A 25 0.65 -8.27 -1.98
CA ILE A 25 -0.19 -7.13 -1.66
C ILE A 25 -1.43 -7.60 -0.92
N LEU A 26 -1.64 -7.06 0.28
CA LEU A 26 -2.83 -7.28 1.09
C LEU A 26 -3.70 -6.02 1.09
N GLY A 27 -5.01 -6.22 0.90
CA GLY A 27 -5.99 -5.14 0.87
C GLY A 27 -6.37 -4.64 -0.54
N PRO A 28 -7.04 -3.47 -0.62
CA PRO A 28 -7.17 -2.46 0.44
C PRO A 28 -8.10 -2.92 1.56
N VAL A 29 -7.62 -2.90 2.82
CA VAL A 29 -8.44 -3.30 3.98
C VAL A 29 -9.00 -2.05 4.68
N PRO A 30 -10.24 -2.12 5.21
CA PRO A 30 -10.76 -1.06 6.07
C PRO A 30 -9.91 -0.96 7.35
N PRO A 31 -9.94 0.18 8.05
CA PRO A 31 -9.20 0.33 9.29
C PRO A 31 -9.77 -0.61 10.35
N PHE A 32 -8.91 -1.18 11.20
CA PHE A 32 -9.33 -2.05 12.31
C PHE A 32 -10.22 -1.30 13.32
N PHE A 33 -9.94 -0.01 13.51
CA PHE A 33 -10.75 0.89 14.33
C PHE A 33 -11.75 1.66 13.48
N ASN A 34 -13.02 1.62 13.88
CA ASN A 34 -14.10 2.28 13.15
C ASN A 34 -13.94 3.81 13.07
N ARG A 35 -13.20 4.46 13.98
CA ARG A 35 -12.94 5.90 13.97
C ARG A 35 -11.70 6.23 14.81
N VAL A 36 -10.66 6.77 14.18
CA VAL A 36 -9.67 7.63 14.85
C VAL A 36 -9.92 9.03 14.29
N ASP A 37 -10.33 9.96 15.16
CA ASP A 37 -10.59 11.37 14.81
C ASP A 37 -11.66 11.58 13.72
N GLY A 38 -12.67 10.69 13.66
CA GLY A 38 -13.79 10.79 12.73
C GLY A 38 -13.49 10.48 11.26
N ARG A 39 -12.25 10.05 10.92
CA ARG A 39 -11.82 9.77 9.55
C ARG A 39 -11.60 8.27 9.31
N PHE A 40 -12.15 7.75 8.23
CA PHE A 40 -11.84 6.40 7.75
C PHE A 40 -10.51 6.40 6.99
N ARG A 41 -9.54 5.59 7.44
CA ARG A 41 -8.26 5.38 6.73
C ARG A 41 -8.28 4.03 6.05
N TRP A 42 -7.93 3.98 4.77
CA TRP A 42 -7.72 2.72 4.06
C TRP A 42 -6.24 2.40 4.09
N GLN A 43 -5.90 1.12 4.29
CA GLN A 43 -4.52 0.67 4.28
C GLN A 43 -4.28 -0.40 3.21
N ILE A 44 -3.07 -0.40 2.66
CA ILE A 44 -2.55 -1.40 1.74
C ILE A 44 -1.22 -1.83 2.31
N ILE A 45 -1.08 -3.12 2.59
CA ILE A 45 0.17 -3.69 3.09
C ILE A 45 0.86 -4.35 1.91
N VAL A 46 2.12 -3.98 1.69
CA VAL A 46 2.96 -4.60 0.67
C VAL A 46 4.13 -5.28 1.36
N ARG A 47 4.29 -6.58 1.08
CA ARG A 47 5.50 -7.31 1.47
C ARG A 47 6.31 -7.50 0.21
N SER A 48 7.52 -6.97 0.16
CA SER A 48 8.39 -7.09 -1.00
C SER A 48 9.79 -7.43 -0.52
N PRO A 49 10.52 -8.31 -1.23
CA PRO A 49 11.95 -8.53 -0.95
C PRO A 49 12.80 -7.29 -1.25
N ASP A 50 12.28 -6.34 -2.04
CA ASP A 50 12.98 -5.10 -2.41
C ASP A 50 11.99 -3.92 -2.47
N PRO A 51 11.57 -3.38 -1.30
CA PRO A 51 10.62 -2.27 -1.23
C PRO A 51 11.19 -0.99 -1.82
N ASN A 52 12.51 -0.80 -1.77
CA ASN A 52 13.17 0.35 -2.38
C ASN A 52 12.98 0.34 -3.89
N ARG A 53 13.27 -0.79 -4.54
CA ARG A 53 13.05 -0.94 -5.98
C ARG A 53 11.58 -0.81 -6.34
N LEU A 54 10.65 -1.30 -5.51
CA LEU A 54 9.23 -1.11 -5.77
C LEU A 54 8.82 0.38 -5.73
N LEU A 55 9.31 1.13 -4.76
CA LEU A 55 8.84 2.50 -4.50
C LEU A 55 9.62 3.60 -5.23
N ALA A 56 10.84 3.33 -5.73
CA ALA A 56 11.75 4.33 -6.29
C ALA A 56 11.16 5.24 -7.38
N ASP A 57 10.24 4.72 -8.19
CA ASP A 57 9.61 5.38 -9.34
C ASP A 57 8.08 5.22 -9.33
N PHE A 58 7.51 4.72 -8.22
CA PHE A 58 6.08 4.55 -8.12
C PHE A 58 5.39 5.90 -7.85
N PRO A 59 4.47 6.36 -8.70
CA PRO A 59 3.81 7.65 -8.51
C PRO A 59 2.78 7.57 -7.40
N LEU A 60 3.23 7.83 -6.16
CA LEU A 60 2.34 7.85 -5.00
C LEU A 60 1.39 9.06 -5.07
N PRO A 61 0.05 8.87 -5.04
CA PRO A 61 -0.87 9.99 -5.09
C PRO A 61 -0.74 10.90 -3.85
N PRO A 62 -1.13 12.18 -3.95
CA PRO A 62 -1.17 13.08 -2.81
C PRO A 62 -2.05 12.53 -1.68
N LYS A 63 -1.71 12.86 -0.42
CA LYS A 63 -2.43 12.46 0.82
C LYS A 63 -2.24 10.99 1.25
N TRP A 64 -1.43 10.21 0.54
CA TRP A 64 -0.97 8.91 1.02
C TRP A 64 0.28 9.07 1.88
N MET A 65 0.39 8.21 2.89
CA MET A 65 1.56 8.09 3.74
C MET A 65 2.12 6.68 3.53
N VAL A 66 3.43 6.58 3.41
CA VAL A 66 4.14 5.31 3.29
C VAL A 66 4.97 5.13 4.56
N ASP A 67 4.84 3.95 5.15
CA ASP A 67 5.65 3.52 6.27
C ASP A 67 6.41 2.26 5.84
N ILE A 68 7.73 2.26 6.02
CA ILE A 68 8.63 1.16 5.62
C ILE A 68 9.07 0.48 6.91
N ASP A 69 8.86 -0.83 6.99
CA ASP A 69 9.10 -1.64 8.19
C ASP A 69 8.44 -1.05 9.45
N PRO A 70 7.10 -0.85 9.43
CA PRO A 70 6.39 -0.28 10.57
C PRO A 70 6.52 -1.18 11.79
N VAL A 71 6.65 -0.56 12.97
CA VAL A 71 6.68 -1.28 14.27
C VAL A 71 5.37 -2.04 14.52
N SER A 72 4.26 -1.61 13.90
CA SER A 72 2.94 -2.25 13.99
C SER A 72 2.07 -1.94 12.77
N THR A 73 1.25 -2.91 12.33
CA THR A 73 0.20 -2.75 11.29
C THR A 73 -1.23 -2.72 11.88
N LEU A 74 -1.34 -2.51 13.19
CA LEU A 74 -2.61 -2.50 13.94
C LEU A 74 -3.30 -1.14 13.91
#